data_AF-A0A3R6PKA8-F1
#
_entry.id   AF-A0A3R6PKA8-F1
#
_cell.length_a   1.000
_cell.length_b   1.000
_cell.length_c   1.000
_cell.angle_alpha   90.00
_cell.angle_beta   90.00
_cell.angle_gamma   90.00
#
_symmetry.space_group_name_H-M   'P 1'
#
loop_
_entity.id
_entity.type
_entity.pdbx_description
1 polymer ?
#
loop_
_entity_poly.entity_id
_entity_poly.type
_entity_poly.pdbx_seq_one_letter_code
_entity_poly.pdbx_strand_id
1 'polypeptide(L)'
;MKNCFQVEVGYMAKYKTDYNKLLESKGFILNNYPEDGKFWELVVKDDEDLKRHICKVFKADVELLDSNVVDIDKVILQCAEDYSRCVFYYDCNPYNMETEEFMRCVENI
;
A
#
# COMPACT_ATOMS: atom_id res chain seq x y z
N MET A 1 45.45 -23.93 -7.02
CA MET A 1 44.98 -23.32 -8.29
C MET A 1 43.83 -24.13 -8.84
N LYS A 2 42.59 -23.63 -8.73
CA LYS A 2 41.49 -23.79 -9.70
C LYS A 2 40.58 -22.55 -9.58
N ASN A 3 40.32 -21.94 -10.72
CA ASN A 3 39.64 -20.66 -11.01
C ASN A 3 38.15 -20.66 -10.59
N CYS A 4 37.68 -19.54 -10.02
CA CYS A 4 36.88 -18.44 -10.60
C CYS A 4 35.42 -18.77 -10.98
N PHE A 5 34.51 -18.00 -10.36
CA PHE A 5 33.22 -17.54 -10.88
C PHE A 5 32.22 -18.59 -11.37
N GLN A 6 31.37 -19.07 -10.48
CA GLN A 6 29.95 -19.25 -10.78
C GLN A 6 29.06 -18.86 -9.59
N VAL A 7 28.57 -17.63 -9.69
CA VAL A 7 27.19 -17.19 -9.48
C VAL A 7 26.63 -17.14 -8.06
N GLU A 8 26.53 -15.90 -7.61
CA GLU A 8 25.81 -15.34 -6.47
C GLU A 8 24.28 -15.60 -6.52
N VAL A 9 23.65 -15.46 -5.35
CA VAL A 9 22.22 -15.20 -5.12
C VAL A 9 21.25 -16.37 -5.32
N GLY A 10 21.34 -17.37 -4.44
CA GLY A 10 20.18 -18.20 -4.10
C GLY A 10 19.26 -17.47 -3.11
N TYR A 11 17.95 -17.52 -3.34
CA TYR A 11 16.83 -16.85 -2.63
C TYR A 11 16.68 -15.35 -2.99
N MET A 12 15.67 -14.86 -3.72
CA MET A 12 14.23 -15.16 -3.70
C MET A 12 13.57 -14.89 -5.07
N ALA A 13 13.53 -15.89 -5.95
CA ALA A 13 12.53 -15.93 -7.01
C ALA A 13 11.27 -16.61 -6.44
N LYS A 14 10.44 -15.86 -5.70
CA LYS A 14 9.20 -16.41 -5.13
C LYS A 14 8.03 -15.48 -5.45
N TYR A 15 7.51 -15.68 -6.66
CA TYR A 15 6.33 -15.05 -7.27
C TYR A 15 6.41 -13.52 -7.39
N LYS A 16 6.47 -13.03 -8.63
CA LYS A 16 6.05 -11.66 -8.94
C LYS A 16 4.57 -11.59 -8.56
N THR A 17 4.26 -11.09 -7.36
CA THR A 17 2.90 -10.92 -6.89
C THR A 17 2.12 -10.21 -7.98
N ASP A 18 1.01 -10.79 -8.39
CA ASP A 18 0.11 -10.14 -9.34
C ASP A 18 -0.59 -9.00 -8.59
N TYR A 19 0.01 -7.81 -8.62
CA TYR A 19 -0.46 -6.65 -7.85
C TYR A 19 -1.90 -6.29 -8.21
N ASN A 20 -2.32 -6.45 -9.46
CA ASN A 20 -3.72 -6.27 -9.86
C ASN A 20 -4.63 -7.22 -9.06
N LYS A 21 -4.33 -8.52 -9.05
CA LYS A 21 -5.13 -9.49 -8.28
C LYS A 21 -5.14 -9.20 -6.79
N LEU A 22 -3.99 -8.79 -6.23
CA LEU A 22 -3.90 -8.41 -4.82
C LEU A 22 -4.83 -7.23 -4.53
N LEU A 23 -4.70 -6.15 -5.30
CA LEU A 23 -5.48 -4.92 -5.13
C LEU A 23 -6.99 -5.20 -5.30
N GLU A 24 -7.38 -5.93 -6.36
CA GLU A 24 -8.77 -6.37 -6.57
C GLU A 24 -9.30 -7.18 -5.39
N SER A 25 -8.49 -8.12 -4.85
CA SER A 25 -8.90 -8.95 -3.70
C SER A 25 -9.10 -8.16 -2.40
N LYS A 26 -8.48 -6.98 -2.30
CA LYS A 26 -8.62 -6.05 -1.16
C LYS A 26 -9.67 -4.96 -1.42
N GLY A 27 -10.39 -5.04 -2.55
CA GLY A 27 -11.48 -4.12 -2.87
C GLY A 27 -11.04 -2.81 -3.53
N PHE A 28 -9.80 -2.70 -4.02
CA PHE A 28 -9.40 -1.55 -4.81
C PHE A 28 -10.13 -1.53 -6.15
N ILE A 29 -10.44 -0.32 -6.63
CA ILE A 29 -11.06 -0.09 -7.93
C ILE A 29 -10.09 0.72 -8.79
N LEU A 30 -9.93 0.33 -10.06
CA LEU A 30 -9.14 1.09 -11.02
C LEU A 30 -9.95 2.26 -11.59
N ASN A 31 -9.71 3.46 -11.06
CA ASN A 31 -10.33 4.70 -11.50
C ASN A 31 -9.52 5.38 -12.60
N ASN A 32 -10.18 6.11 -13.49
CA ASN A 32 -9.57 6.87 -14.58
C ASN A 32 -9.81 8.37 -14.39
N TYR A 33 -8.73 9.14 -14.29
CA TYR A 33 -8.73 10.59 -14.18
C TYR A 33 -8.12 11.14 -15.48
N PRO A 34 -8.92 11.74 -16.38
CA PRO A 34 -8.47 12.08 -17.74
C PRO A 34 -7.17 12.89 -17.84
N GLU A 35 -6.86 13.70 -16.83
CA GLU A 35 -5.65 14.55 -16.81
C GLU A 35 -4.47 13.92 -16.05
N ASP A 36 -4.74 13.04 -15.08
CA ASP A 36 -3.73 12.49 -14.16
C ASP A 36 -3.40 11.01 -14.42
N GLY A 37 -4.19 10.33 -15.24
CA GLY A 37 -4.06 8.91 -15.54
C GLY A 37 -4.96 8.02 -14.69
N LYS A 38 -4.60 6.73 -14.61
CA LYS A 38 -5.40 5.72 -13.90
C LYS A 38 -4.75 5.31 -12.59
N PHE A 39 -5.58 5.12 -11.58
CA PHE A 39 -5.15 4.74 -10.24
C PHE A 39 -6.05 3.66 -9.67
N TRP A 40 -5.42 2.63 -9.10
CA TRP A 40 -6.05 1.74 -8.13
C TRP A 40 -6.32 2.53 -6.86
N GLU A 41 -7.55 2.53 -6.39
CA GLU A 41 -7.96 3.28 -5.21
C GLU A 41 -8.84 2.45 -4.27
N LEU A 42 -8.55 2.54 -2.98
CA LEU A 42 -9.41 2.09 -1.88
C LEU A 42 -9.68 3.29 -0.97
N VAL A 43 -10.96 3.61 -0.77
CA VAL A 43 -11.42 4.71 0.08
C VAL A 43 -12.24 4.15 1.24
N VAL A 44 -11.81 4.42 2.47
CA VAL A 44 -12.50 3.99 3.69
C VAL A 44 -12.95 5.24 4.47
N LYS A 45 -14.25 5.36 4.73
CA LYS A 45 -14.86 6.50 5.45
C LYS A 45 -15.60 6.06 6.69
N ASP A 46 -16.56 5.14 6.55
CA ASP A 46 -17.53 4.81 7.59
C ASP A 46 -17.16 3.55 8.40
N ASP A 47 -15.90 3.11 8.35
CA ASP A 47 -15.41 1.91 9.05
C ASP A 47 -14.18 2.26 9.91
N GLU A 48 -14.42 2.60 11.18
CA GLU A 48 -13.38 3.00 12.13
C GLU A 48 -12.35 1.88 12.38
N ASP A 49 -12.81 0.65 12.52
CA ASP A 49 -11.95 -0.49 12.82
C ASP A 49 -11.00 -0.75 11.64
N LEU A 50 -11.52 -0.70 10.42
CA LEU A 50 -10.70 -0.83 9.21
C LEU A 50 -9.74 0.35 9.04
N LYS A 51 -10.17 1.60 9.28
CA LYS A 51 -9.27 2.77 9.24
C LYS A 51 -8.11 2.61 10.22
N ARG A 52 -8.39 2.22 11.47
CA ARG A 52 -7.38 1.98 12.50
C ARG A 52 -6.43 0.85 12.12
N HIS A 53 -6.97 -0.26 11.61
CA HIS A 53 -6.18 -1.40 11.14
C HIS A 53 -5.23 -1.00 10.00
N ILE A 54 -5.73 -0.31 8.97
CA ILE A 54 -4.91 0.17 7.86
C ILE A 54 -3.81 1.11 8.37
N CYS A 55 -4.14 2.11 9.19
CA CYS A 55 -3.12 3.02 9.74
C CYS A 55 -2.03 2.28 10.52
N LYS A 56 -2.39 1.24 11.28
CA LYS A 56 -1.42 0.39 11.99
C LYS A 56 -0.54 -0.42 11.03
N VAL A 57 -1.13 -1.02 10.00
CA VAL A 57 -0.41 -1.79 8.97
C VAL A 57 0.56 -0.92 8.18
N PHE A 58 0.17 0.31 7.89
CA PHE A 58 1.00 1.31 7.19
C PHE A 58 1.95 2.07 8.13
N LYS A 59 1.99 1.70 9.42
CA LYS A 59 2.83 2.34 10.44
C LYS A 59 2.71 3.86 10.43
N ALA A 60 1.48 4.36 10.26
CA ALA A 60 1.19 5.76 10.54
C ALA A 60 1.74 6.11 11.94
N ASP A 61 2.16 7.35 12.13
CA ASP A 61 2.70 7.79 13.42
C ASP A 61 1.52 8.04 14.36
N VAL A 62 1.07 6.96 14.99
CA VAL A 62 -0.19 6.90 15.75
C VAL A 62 0.00 6.66 17.23
N GLU A 63 0.97 7.36 17.84
CA GLU A 63 0.98 7.62 19.30
C GLU A 63 -0.37 8.16 19.82
N LEU A 64 -1.29 8.55 18.93
CA LEU A 64 -2.64 9.02 19.26
C LEU A 64 -3.77 7.97 19.09
N LEU A 65 -3.56 6.77 18.51
CA LEU A 65 -4.63 5.76 18.33
C LEU A 65 -4.97 4.96 19.58
N ASP A 66 -4.03 4.84 20.53
CA ASP A 66 -4.26 4.19 21.83
C ASP A 66 -5.10 5.07 22.77
N SER A 67 -5.19 6.37 22.47
CA SER A 67 -6.27 7.20 22.99
C SER A 67 -7.47 6.99 22.08
N ASN A 68 -8.63 6.61 22.61
CA ASN A 68 -9.90 6.50 21.87
C ASN A 68 -10.40 7.86 21.29
N VAL A 69 -9.49 8.80 20.98
CA VAL A 69 -9.76 10.23 20.74
C VAL A 69 -9.49 10.62 19.29
N VAL A 70 -8.59 9.95 18.56
CA VAL A 70 -8.37 10.29 17.15
C VAL A 70 -9.46 9.69 16.28
N ASP A 71 -10.28 10.61 15.77
CA ASP A 71 -11.28 10.40 14.74
C ASP A 71 -10.62 10.62 13.38
N ILE A 72 -10.33 9.52 12.66
CA ILE A 72 -9.71 9.59 11.32
C ILE A 72 -10.84 9.80 10.33
N ASP A 73 -11.01 10.99 9.75
CA ASP A 73 -12.10 11.27 8.80
C ASP A 73 -12.20 10.23 7.67
N LYS A 74 -11.07 9.99 6.97
CA LYS A 74 -10.99 9.01 5.90
C LYS A 74 -9.56 8.50 5.71
N VAL A 75 -9.46 7.29 5.19
CA VAL A 75 -8.22 6.71 4.66
C VAL A 75 -8.38 6.51 3.17
N ILE A 76 -7.36 6.92 2.40
CA ILE A 76 -7.29 6.67 0.95
C ILE A 76 -5.96 5.98 0.66
N LEU A 77 -6.04 4.81 0.05
CA LEU A 77 -4.88 4.12 -0.51
C LEU A 77 -4.98 4.25 -2.02
N GLN A 78 -3.95 4.81 -2.66
CA GLN A 78 -3.95 5.03 -4.10
C GLN A 78 -2.64 4.54 -4.70
N CYS A 79 -2.67 3.83 -5.82
CA CYS A 79 -1.46 3.53 -6.57
C CYS A 79 -1.72 3.58 -8.09
N ALA A 80 -0.79 4.16 -8.86
CA ALA A 80 -0.90 4.27 -10.31
C ALA A 80 -1.05 2.88 -10.98
N GLU A 81 -1.73 2.82 -12.13
CA GLU A 81 -1.92 1.56 -12.91
C GLU A 81 -0.57 0.88 -13.25
N ASP A 82 0.48 1.67 -13.48
CA ASP A 82 1.84 1.21 -13.74
C ASP A 82 2.71 1.04 -12.47
N TYR A 83 2.11 1.30 -11.31
CA TYR A 83 2.73 1.27 -9.98
C TYR A 83 3.92 2.20 -9.79
N SER A 84 4.05 3.23 -10.61
CA SER A 84 5.13 4.23 -10.49
C SER A 84 4.98 5.14 -9.27
N ARG A 85 3.76 5.24 -8.73
CA ARG A 85 3.42 6.12 -7.61
C ARG A 85 2.35 5.46 -6.74
N CYS A 86 2.70 5.14 -5.50
CA CYS A 86 1.74 4.75 -4.48
C CYS A 86 1.70 5.78 -3.34
N VAL A 87 0.50 6.05 -2.84
CA VAL A 87 0.20 7.07 -1.84
C VAL A 87 -0.72 6.48 -0.78
N PHE A 88 -0.33 6.66 0.48
CA PHE A 88 -1.19 6.47 1.65
C PHE A 88 -1.60 7.83 2.16
N TYR A 89 -2.90 8.09 2.22
CA TYR A 89 -3.46 9.33 2.76
C TYR A 89 -4.32 9.02 3.97
N TYR A 90 -4.01 9.66 5.09
CA TYR A 90 -4.80 9.64 6.31
C TYR A 90 -4.69 11.00 6.99
N ASP A 91 -5.72 11.39 7.74
CA ASP A 91 -5.73 12.61 8.55
C ASP A 91 -5.19 13.86 7.82
N CYS A 92 -5.72 14.10 6.61
CA CYS A 92 -5.31 15.19 5.73
C CYS A 92 -3.87 15.17 5.20
N ASN A 93 -3.09 14.11 5.45
CA ASN A 93 -1.68 14.02 5.10
C ASN A 93 -1.41 12.90 4.06
N PRO A 94 -0.86 13.23 2.88
CA PRO A 94 -0.41 12.24 1.91
C PRO A 94 1.03 11.80 2.19
N TYR A 95 1.28 10.50 2.10
CA TYR A 95 2.60 9.89 2.23
C TYR A 95 2.89 9.08 0.97
N ASN A 96 3.91 9.50 0.21
CA ASN A 96 4.42 8.70 -0.89
C ASN A 96 5.19 7.50 -0.33
N MET A 97 4.99 6.34 -0.94
CA MET A 97 5.63 5.10 -0.50
C MET A 97 6.22 4.36 -1.69
N GLU A 98 7.28 3.61 -1.44
CA GLU A 98 7.81 2.67 -2.41
C GLU A 98 6.78 1.57 -2.70
N THR A 99 6.66 1.19 -3.96
CA THR A 99 5.63 0.25 -4.43
C THR A 99 5.68 -1.08 -3.68
N GLU A 100 6.87 -1.63 -3.45
CA GLU A 100 7.00 -2.89 -2.71
C GLU A 100 6.54 -2.77 -1.26
N GLU A 101 6.81 -1.63 -0.62
CA GLU A 101 6.37 -1.40 0.76
C GLU A 101 4.85 -1.26 0.82
N PHE A 102 4.28 -0.47 -0.09
CA PHE A 102 2.84 -0.30 -0.22
C PHE A 102 2.13 -1.64 -0.42
N MET A 103 2.62 -2.48 -1.33
CA MET A 103 2.01 -3.79 -1.61
C MET A 103 2.13 -4.76 -0.43
N ARG A 104 3.26 -4.74 0.30
CA ARG A 104 3.40 -5.51 1.55
C ARG A 104 2.40 -5.04 2.60
N CYS A 105 2.14 -3.74 2.70
CA CYS A 105 1.10 -3.23 3.58
C CYS A 105 -0.29 -3.68 3.12
N VAL A 106 -0.63 -3.54 1.84
CA VAL A 106 -1.92 -3.97 1.27
C VAL A 106 -2.20 -5.47 1.51
N GLU A 107 -1.19 -6.33 1.40
CA GLU A 107 -1.32 -7.76 1.69
C GLU A 107 -1.81 -8.04 3.12
N ASN A 108 -1.42 -7.19 4.07
CA ASN A 108 -1.72 -7.29 5.49
C ASN A 108 -2.97 -6.52 5.95
N ILE A 109 -3.70 -5.87 5.04
CA ILE A 109 -5.05 -5.32 5.32
C ILE A 109 -6.02 -6.49 5.46
#